data_AF-A0A143XJJ0-F1
#
_entry.id   AF-A0A143XJJ0-F1
#
_cell.length_a   1.000
_cell.length_b   1.000
_cell.length_c   1.000
_cell.angle_alpha   90.00
_cell.angle_beta   90.00
_cell.angle_gamma   90.00
#
_symmetry.space_group_name_H-M   'P 1'
#
loop_
_entity.id
_entity.type
_entity.pdbx_description
1 polymer ?
#
loop_
_entity_poly.entity_id
_entity_poly.type
_entity_poly.pdbx_seq_one_letter_code
_entity_poly.pdbx_strand_id
1 'polypeptide(L)'
;MKAQELLTYVEELVFKTSMFGYDKDEVDIQLDKICDEIEAIVKAKDKEIEALKKGQTIIISDESVRLKKDEEESDAPQPEPDEETEVDELKKQMEVLKKKLQEAQAQAEAAEKQAEEAEERAATAEKKAAAAEGRAAVARTKAMAEAAAKAESAAQTAAQAEANAAESTKASQAGAEATAQAGPQTRDEAYEQYIRNADLLCKQLSDIQSKQDSIIREAEEKAASSVKEAEEKAAASVKEAEEKAAASVKEAEEKAAKILEDAQVQANEILAGIQERRAEEQKKYDELLAQKQKMIASLSDMAKEVNSLMEKVQG
;
A
#
# COMPACT_ATOMS: atom_id res chain seq x y z
N MET A 1 13.13 20.32 11.58
CA MET A 1 14.36 19.62 11.98
C MET A 1 15.21 19.41 10.74
N LYS A 2 16.51 19.66 10.82
CA LYS A 2 17.43 19.32 9.73
C LYS A 2 17.55 17.79 9.68
N ALA A 3 17.73 17.19 8.49
CA ALA A 3 17.81 15.73 8.34
C ALA A 3 18.88 15.08 9.25
N GLN A 4 19.96 15.82 9.55
CA GLN A 4 21.00 15.40 10.50
C GLN A 4 20.51 15.28 11.96
N GLU A 5 19.51 16.06 12.37
CA GLU A 5 18.89 15.98 13.70
C GLU A 5 17.96 14.76 13.83
N LEU A 6 17.43 14.25 12.71
CA LEU A 6 16.61 13.02 12.70
C LEU A 6 17.47 11.76 12.75
N LEU A 7 18.61 11.73 12.04
CA LEU A 7 19.55 10.60 12.11
C LEU A 7 20.11 10.42 13.53
N THR A 8 20.48 11.51 14.20
CA THR A 8 20.98 11.46 15.59
C THR A 8 19.92 11.00 16.59
N TYR A 9 18.64 11.29 16.34
CA TYR A 9 17.57 10.87 17.23
C TYR A 9 17.28 9.36 17.15
N VAL A 10 17.49 8.74 15.98
CA VAL A 10 17.30 7.29 15.79
C VAL A 10 18.44 6.49 16.44
N GLU A 11 19.68 6.99 16.39
CA GLU A 11 20.84 6.35 17.04
C GLU A 11 20.76 6.35 18.58
N GLU A 12 20.05 7.32 19.19
CA GLU A 12 19.91 7.44 20.65
C GLU A 12 18.66 6.76 21.23
N LEU A 13 17.87 6.04 20.42
CA LEU A 13 16.61 5.45 20.87
C LEU A 13 16.85 4.19 21.75
N VAL A 14 16.65 4.31 23.06
CA VAL A 14 16.69 3.17 23.99
C VAL A 14 15.28 2.74 24.38
N PHE A 15 14.86 1.56 23.91
CA PHE A 15 13.54 0.99 24.23
C PHE A 15 13.53 0.32 25.62
N LYS A 16 12.41 0.47 26.34
CA LYS A 16 12.18 -0.26 27.61
C LYS A 16 11.92 -1.73 27.31
N THR A 17 12.67 -2.62 27.94
CA THR A 17 12.51 -4.08 27.79
C THR A 17 11.24 -4.58 28.47
N SER A 18 10.41 -5.32 27.74
CA SER A 18 9.15 -5.94 28.20
C SER A 18 9.29 -7.46 28.24
N MET A 19 8.54 -8.12 29.14
CA MET A 19 8.58 -9.59 29.33
C MET A 19 8.07 -10.38 28.11
N PHE A 20 7.32 -9.71 27.22
CA PHE A 20 6.97 -10.15 25.87
C PHE A 20 7.37 -9.03 24.90
N GLY A 21 8.68 -8.80 24.77
CA GLY A 21 9.25 -7.79 23.88
C GLY A 21 9.65 -8.36 22.52
N TYR A 22 9.91 -7.47 21.57
CA TYR A 22 10.60 -7.82 20.33
C TYR A 22 12.04 -8.24 20.63
N ASP A 23 12.56 -9.18 19.84
CA ASP A 23 13.94 -9.61 19.94
C ASP A 23 14.85 -8.41 19.70
N LYS A 24 15.69 -8.11 20.70
CA LYS A 24 16.52 -6.90 20.68
C LYS A 24 17.50 -6.94 19.52
N ASP A 25 18.08 -8.11 19.23
CA ASP A 25 19.07 -8.24 18.17
C ASP A 25 18.41 -8.03 16.78
N GLU A 26 17.18 -8.50 16.60
CA GLU A 26 16.42 -8.28 15.35
C GLU A 26 15.98 -6.82 15.19
N VAL A 27 15.58 -6.17 16.28
CA VAL A 27 15.23 -4.74 16.27
C VAL A 27 16.45 -3.88 15.97
N ASP A 28 17.60 -4.17 16.57
CA ASP A 28 18.85 -3.44 16.33
C ASP A 28 19.30 -3.61 14.86
N ILE A 29 19.18 -4.81 14.27
CA ILE A 29 19.45 -5.06 12.84
C ILE A 29 18.50 -4.26 11.92
N GLN A 30 17.23 -4.14 12.30
CA GLN A 30 16.26 -3.39 11.50
C GLN A 30 16.48 -1.88 11.61
N LEU A 31 16.87 -1.39 12.80
CA LEU A 31 17.24 0.01 12.99
C LEU A 31 18.47 0.39 12.16
N ASP A 32 19.49 -0.48 12.11
CA ASP A 32 20.67 -0.26 11.25
C ASP A 32 20.28 -0.15 9.76
N LYS A 33 19.40 -1.03 9.27
CA LYS A 33 18.89 -0.98 7.90
C LYS A 33 18.11 0.31 7.61
N ILE A 34 17.26 0.73 8.56
CA ILE A 34 16.48 1.96 8.44
C ILE A 34 17.42 3.18 8.42
N CYS A 35 18.47 3.19 9.24
CA CYS A 35 19.48 4.25 9.24
C CYS A 35 20.21 4.34 7.90
N ASP A 36 20.63 3.21 7.32
CA ASP A 36 21.28 3.16 6.00
C ASP A 36 20.36 3.69 4.88
N GLU A 37 19.08 3.31 4.90
CA GLU A 37 18.09 3.76 3.92
C GLU A 37 17.79 5.26 4.04
N ILE A 38 17.64 5.78 5.27
CA ILE A 38 17.44 7.21 5.50
C ILE A 38 18.66 8.00 5.03
N GLU A 39 19.88 7.53 5.30
CA GLU A 39 21.10 8.21 4.84
C GLU A 39 21.18 8.24 3.30
N ALA A 40 20.78 7.17 2.62
CA ALA A 40 20.72 7.11 1.17
C ALA A 40 19.69 8.11 0.59
N ILE A 41 18.50 8.20 1.21
CA ILE A 41 17.46 9.16 0.81
C ILE A 41 17.94 10.60 1.00
N VAL A 42 18.59 10.90 2.13
CA VAL A 42 19.13 12.24 2.42
C VAL A 42 20.21 12.61 1.40
N LYS A 43 21.15 11.71 1.10
CA LYS A 43 22.20 11.93 0.09
C LYS A 43 21.60 12.16 -1.31
N ALA A 44 20.55 11.43 -1.68
CA ALA A 44 19.87 11.61 -2.96
C ALA A 44 19.16 12.97 -3.05
N LYS A 45 18.42 13.35 -1.99
CA LYS A 45 17.73 14.64 -1.88
C LYS A 45 18.71 15.82 -1.89
N ASP A 46 19.84 15.72 -1.19
CA ASP A 46 20.87 16.78 -1.20
C ASP A 46 21.49 16.95 -2.59
N LYS A 47 21.69 15.85 -3.33
CA LYS A 47 22.17 15.89 -4.72
C LYS A 47 21.13 16.48 -5.67
N GLU A 48 19.85 16.20 -5.47
CA GLU A 48 18.73 16.80 -6.21
C GLU A 48 18.64 18.31 -5.94
N ILE A 49 18.77 18.73 -4.68
CA ILE A 49 18.81 20.15 -4.29
C ILE A 49 20.03 20.86 -4.88
N GLU A 50 21.21 20.23 -4.90
CA GLU A 50 22.39 20.77 -5.58
C GLU A 50 22.19 20.92 -7.09
N ALA A 51 21.56 19.94 -7.74
CA ALA A 51 21.25 19.98 -9.17
C ALA A 51 20.26 21.10 -9.48
N LEU A 52 19.23 21.29 -8.64
CA LEU A 52 18.28 22.39 -8.75
C LEU A 52 18.95 23.75 -8.52
N LYS A 53 19.84 23.87 -7.51
CA LYS A 53 20.62 25.11 -7.29
C LYS A 53 21.55 25.45 -8.45
N LYS A 54 22.16 24.45 -9.09
CA LYS A 54 23.00 24.64 -10.29
C LYS A 54 22.18 24.87 -11.56
N GLY A 55 20.96 24.34 -11.63
CA GLY A 55 20.02 24.46 -12.76
C GLY A 55 19.06 25.65 -12.70
N GLN A 56 18.99 26.36 -11.58
CA GLN A 56 18.07 27.48 -11.36
C GLN A 56 18.83 28.76 -10.96
N THR A 57 19.68 29.23 -11.87
CA THR A 57 20.14 30.61 -11.86
C THR A 57 19.45 31.33 -13.02
N ILE A 58 18.14 31.55 -12.89
CA ILE A 58 17.49 32.64 -13.64
C ILE A 58 17.75 33.89 -12.78
N ILE A 59 18.85 34.55 -13.09
CA ILE A 59 19.12 35.90 -12.63
C ILE A 59 18.07 36.78 -13.33
N ILE A 60 16.99 37.11 -12.61
CA ILE A 60 16.21 38.29 -12.94
C ILE A 60 17.01 39.47 -12.38
N SER A 61 18.03 39.91 -13.14
CA SER A 61 18.69 41.19 -12.90
C SER A 61 17.86 42.25 -13.59
N ASP A 62 16.99 42.82 -12.78
CA ASP A 62 16.30 44.09 -13.01
C ASP A 62 17.33 45.23 -12.91
N GLU A 63 18.22 45.37 -13.91
CA GLU A 63 19.06 46.58 -14.06
C GLU A 63 19.75 46.63 -15.43
N SER A 64 19.18 47.39 -16.38
CA SER A 64 19.92 48.34 -17.23
C SER A 64 19.00 48.98 -18.27
N VAL A 65 18.17 49.91 -17.79
CA VAL A 65 17.89 51.13 -18.56
C VAL A 65 19.20 51.90 -18.64
N ARG A 66 19.88 51.84 -19.78
CA ARG A 66 20.77 52.92 -20.24
C ARG A 66 20.54 53.17 -21.72
N LEU A 67 19.64 54.13 -21.93
CA LEU A 67 19.65 55.07 -23.03
C LEU A 67 21.10 55.41 -23.42
N LYS A 68 21.49 55.06 -24.64
CA LYS A 68 22.41 55.87 -25.43
C LYS A 68 21.60 56.48 -26.57
N LYS A 69 21.22 57.73 -26.33
CA LYS A 69 20.82 58.70 -27.34
C LYS A 69 22.12 59.13 -28.03
N ASP A 70 22.27 58.82 -29.31
CA ASP A 70 23.01 59.66 -30.26
C ASP A 70 22.11 59.83 -31.48
N GLU A 71 21.93 61.11 -31.80
CA GLU A 71 20.97 61.68 -32.73
C GLU A 71 21.42 61.47 -34.18
N GLU A 72 20.49 61.11 -35.07
CA GLU A 72 20.36 61.78 -36.36
C GLU A 72 18.90 61.72 -36.83
N GLU A 73 18.34 62.91 -37.02
CA GLU A 73 16.94 63.20 -37.32
C GLU A 73 16.76 63.35 -38.84
N SER A 74 15.76 62.68 -39.41
CA SER A 74 15.06 63.20 -40.61
C SER A 74 13.63 62.68 -40.70
N ASP A 75 12.74 63.50 -40.14
CA ASP A 75 11.38 63.89 -40.51
C ASP A 75 10.50 63.09 -41.51
N ALA A 76 9.22 63.00 -41.10
CA ALA A 76 7.95 62.88 -41.84
C ALA A 76 7.28 61.50 -42.08
N PRO A 77 5.92 61.44 -42.01
CA PRO A 77 5.19 60.35 -41.34
C PRO A 77 4.49 59.36 -42.29
N GLN A 78 4.49 58.07 -41.92
CA GLN A 78 3.68 57.03 -42.54
C GLN A 78 3.04 56.14 -41.45
N PRO A 79 1.79 55.69 -41.64
CA PRO A 79 1.03 55.00 -40.60
C PRO A 79 1.50 53.55 -40.45
N GLU A 80 1.97 53.21 -39.25
CA GLU A 80 2.33 51.83 -38.89
C GLU A 80 1.07 51.02 -38.56
N PRO A 81 1.01 49.71 -38.93
CA PRO A 81 -0.04 48.83 -38.46
C PRO A 81 0.26 48.38 -37.01
N ASP A 82 -0.77 48.40 -36.16
CA ASP A 82 -0.73 48.21 -34.71
C ASP A 82 -0.05 46.88 -34.24
N GLU A 83 1.27 46.87 -34.01
CA GLU A 83 2.01 45.80 -33.33
C GLU A 83 1.55 45.56 -31.87
N GLU A 84 0.86 46.54 -31.26
CA GLU A 84 0.33 46.42 -29.90
C GLU A 84 -0.78 45.36 -29.77
N THR A 85 -1.49 45.04 -30.86
CA THR A 85 -2.64 44.12 -30.82
C THR A 85 -2.26 42.64 -30.79
N GLU A 86 -1.21 42.22 -31.51
CA GLU A 86 -0.76 40.81 -31.51
C GLU A 86 -0.06 40.42 -30.20
N VAL A 87 0.70 41.34 -29.60
CA VAL A 87 1.35 41.13 -28.29
C VAL A 87 0.31 41.01 -27.17
N ASP A 88 -0.78 41.78 -27.24
CA ASP A 88 -1.88 41.70 -26.29
C ASP A 88 -2.71 40.42 -26.45
N GLU A 89 -2.85 39.89 -27.67
CA GLU A 89 -3.47 38.59 -27.92
C GLU A 89 -2.61 37.43 -27.39
N LEU A 90 -1.30 37.48 -27.59
CA LEU A 90 -0.37 36.50 -27.01
C LEU A 90 -0.35 36.55 -25.48
N LYS A 91 -0.43 37.75 -24.87
CA LYS A 91 -0.60 37.90 -23.41
C LYS A 91 -1.90 37.27 -22.92
N LYS A 92 -3.01 37.45 -23.63
CA LYS A 92 -4.29 36.78 -23.30
C LYS A 92 -4.18 35.26 -23.39
N GLN A 93 -3.54 34.73 -24.43
CA GLN A 93 -3.34 33.27 -24.56
C GLN A 93 -2.44 32.72 -23.44
N MET A 94 -1.39 33.45 -23.07
CA MET A 94 -0.52 33.12 -21.94
C MET A 94 -1.27 33.12 -20.60
N GLU A 95 -2.16 34.08 -20.34
CA GLU A 95 -3.01 34.07 -19.15
C GLU A 95 -3.96 32.87 -19.12
N VAL A 96 -4.59 32.52 -20.25
CA VAL A 96 -5.48 31.35 -20.33
C VAL A 96 -4.71 30.06 -20.08
N LEU A 97 -3.51 29.91 -20.64
CA LEU A 97 -2.66 28.74 -20.39
C LEU A 97 -2.19 28.68 -18.92
N LYS A 98 -1.87 29.82 -18.32
CA LYS A 98 -1.48 29.90 -16.91
C LYS A 98 -2.62 29.51 -15.99
N LYS A 99 -3.87 29.89 -16.33
CA LYS A 99 -5.06 29.48 -15.59
C LYS A 99 -5.33 27.98 -15.73
N LYS A 100 -5.22 27.41 -16.93
CA LYS A 100 -5.34 25.95 -17.15
C LYS A 100 -4.25 25.16 -16.42
N LEU A 101 -3.03 25.68 -16.36
CA LEU A 101 -1.93 25.08 -15.60
C LEU A 101 -2.23 25.08 -14.09
N GLN A 102 -2.78 26.18 -13.55
CA GLN A 102 -3.22 26.23 -12.16
C GLN A 102 -4.37 25.25 -11.87
N GLU A 103 -5.33 25.11 -12.78
CA GLU A 103 -6.44 24.15 -12.64
C GLU A 103 -5.93 22.69 -12.67
N ALA A 104 -4.97 22.38 -13.54
CA ALA A 104 -4.33 21.06 -13.60
C ALA A 104 -3.50 20.77 -12.33
N GLN A 105 -2.78 21.77 -11.80
CA GLN A 105 -2.07 21.63 -10.53
C GLN A 105 -3.03 21.39 -9.36
N ALA A 106 -4.15 22.10 -9.30
CA ALA A 106 -5.17 21.90 -8.27
C ALA A 106 -5.83 20.50 -8.37
N GLN A 107 -6.02 19.98 -9.59
CA GLN A 107 -6.50 18.61 -9.79
C GLN A 107 -5.47 17.56 -9.36
N ALA A 108 -4.18 17.80 -9.60
CA ALA A 108 -3.10 16.91 -9.17
C ALA A 108 -2.99 16.86 -7.64
N GLU A 109 -3.02 18.01 -6.95
CA GLU A 109 -3.04 18.07 -5.48
C GLU A 109 -4.28 17.38 -4.90
N ALA A 110 -5.45 17.52 -5.55
CA ALA A 110 -6.66 16.83 -5.11
C ALA A 110 -6.56 15.31 -5.27
N ALA A 111 -5.89 14.82 -6.32
CA ALA A 111 -5.66 13.39 -6.54
C ALA A 111 -4.64 12.83 -5.54
N GLU A 112 -3.58 13.57 -5.23
CA GLU A 112 -2.58 13.19 -4.21
C GLU A 112 -3.24 13.05 -2.82
N LYS A 113 -4.09 14.00 -2.44
CA LYS A 113 -4.83 13.94 -1.18
C LYS A 113 -5.80 12.75 -1.10
N GLN A 114 -6.41 12.36 -2.23
CA GLN A 114 -7.25 11.17 -2.29
C GLN A 114 -6.44 9.87 -2.18
N ALA A 115 -5.21 9.84 -2.70
CA ALA A 115 -4.31 8.70 -2.55
C ALA A 115 -3.86 8.54 -1.09
N GLU A 116 -3.51 9.64 -0.42
CA GLU A 116 -3.11 9.65 0.99
C GLU A 116 -4.25 9.17 1.92
N GLU A 117 -5.49 9.63 1.68
CA GLU A 117 -6.67 9.14 2.41
C GLU A 117 -6.96 7.65 2.15
N ALA A 118 -6.66 7.14 0.95
CA ALA A 118 -6.84 5.73 0.63
C ALA A 118 -5.80 4.85 1.34
N GLU A 119 -4.56 5.32 1.44
CA GLU A 119 -3.48 4.65 2.18
C GLU A 119 -3.79 4.58 3.68
N GLU A 120 -4.31 5.66 4.27
CA GLU A 120 -4.73 5.67 5.68
C GLU A 120 -5.89 4.71 5.96
N ARG A 121 -6.84 4.58 5.02
CA ARG A 121 -7.94 3.61 5.08
C ARG A 121 -7.45 2.16 4.97
N ALA A 122 -6.43 1.91 4.15
CA ALA A 122 -5.80 0.59 4.04
C ALA A 122 -5.07 0.21 5.34
N ALA A 123 -4.27 1.12 5.89
CA ALA A 123 -3.56 0.90 7.16
C ALA A 123 -4.50 0.66 8.36
N THR A 124 -5.65 1.35 8.39
CA THR A 124 -6.67 1.12 9.43
C THR A 124 -7.44 -0.18 9.24
N ALA A 125 -7.65 -0.65 8.01
CA ALA A 125 -8.22 -1.96 7.75
C ALA A 125 -7.28 -3.09 8.18
N GLU A 126 -5.99 -2.95 7.91
CA GLU A 126 -4.95 -3.91 8.31
C GLU A 126 -4.86 -4.04 9.84
N LYS A 127 -4.86 -2.92 10.57
CA LYS A 127 -4.92 -2.93 12.05
C LYS A 127 -6.15 -3.63 12.60
N LYS A 128 -7.31 -3.49 11.95
CA LYS A 128 -8.55 -4.18 12.37
C LYS A 128 -8.48 -5.68 12.08
N ALA A 129 -7.87 -6.09 10.97
CA ALA A 129 -7.64 -7.50 10.64
C ALA A 129 -6.71 -8.16 11.67
N ALA A 130 -5.58 -7.54 11.99
CA ALA A 130 -4.66 -8.01 13.03
C ALA A 130 -5.33 -8.10 14.42
N ALA A 131 -6.18 -7.13 14.78
CA ALA A 131 -6.93 -7.17 16.02
C ALA A 131 -7.98 -8.29 16.06
N ALA A 132 -8.61 -8.62 14.92
CA ALA A 132 -9.55 -9.73 14.81
C ALA A 132 -8.83 -11.08 14.95
N GLU A 133 -7.65 -11.22 14.34
CA GLU A 133 -6.80 -12.40 14.46
C GLU A 133 -6.32 -12.62 15.90
N GLY A 134 -5.90 -11.54 16.57
CA GLY A 134 -5.56 -11.59 18.00
C GLY A 134 -6.73 -12.04 18.88
N ARG A 135 -7.95 -11.56 18.62
CA ARG A 135 -9.16 -12.02 19.33
C ARG A 135 -9.47 -13.49 19.07
N ALA A 136 -9.25 -13.97 17.84
CA ALA A 136 -9.42 -15.38 17.49
C ALA A 136 -8.40 -16.28 18.21
N ALA A 137 -7.14 -15.84 18.34
CA ALA A 137 -6.11 -16.54 19.10
C ALA A 137 -6.44 -16.62 20.60
N VAL A 138 -6.95 -15.53 21.20
CA VAL A 138 -7.42 -15.50 22.59
C VAL A 138 -8.63 -16.43 22.79
N ALA A 139 -9.56 -16.46 21.83
CA ALA A 139 -10.70 -17.37 21.90
C ALA A 139 -10.26 -18.85 21.82
N ARG A 140 -9.30 -19.18 20.94
CA ARG A 140 -8.74 -20.55 20.82
C ARG A 140 -8.03 -20.99 22.09
N THR A 141 -7.19 -20.14 22.67
CA THR A 141 -6.47 -20.45 23.92
C THR A 141 -7.45 -20.62 25.09
N LYS A 142 -8.48 -19.79 25.19
CA LYS A 142 -9.55 -19.95 26.18
C LYS A 142 -10.32 -21.26 26.00
N ALA A 143 -10.67 -21.62 24.77
CA ALA A 143 -11.36 -22.88 24.49
C ALA A 143 -10.50 -24.11 24.83
N MET A 144 -9.19 -24.07 24.55
CA MET A 144 -8.26 -25.11 24.97
C MET A 144 -8.13 -25.21 26.49
N ALA A 145 -8.10 -24.08 27.20
CA ALA A 145 -8.06 -24.08 28.67
C ALA A 145 -9.35 -24.63 29.29
N GLU A 146 -10.52 -24.28 28.74
CA GLU A 146 -11.81 -24.84 29.20
C GLU A 146 -11.93 -26.33 28.89
N ALA A 147 -11.40 -26.79 27.74
CA ALA A 147 -11.33 -28.22 27.41
C ALA A 147 -10.41 -28.97 28.37
N ALA A 148 -9.24 -28.40 28.70
CA ALA A 148 -8.31 -28.96 29.68
C ALA A 148 -8.93 -29.03 31.09
N ALA A 149 -9.61 -27.97 31.54
CA ALA A 149 -10.28 -27.96 32.83
C ALA A 149 -11.43 -28.97 32.90
N LYS A 150 -12.20 -29.14 31.80
CA LYS A 150 -13.22 -30.19 31.72
C LYS A 150 -12.62 -31.59 31.73
N ALA A 151 -11.51 -31.81 31.03
CA ALA A 151 -10.79 -33.08 31.05
C ALA A 151 -10.26 -33.40 32.46
N GLU A 152 -9.72 -32.41 33.16
CA GLU A 152 -9.27 -32.56 34.55
C GLU A 152 -10.43 -32.85 35.50
N SER A 153 -11.56 -32.14 35.35
CA SER A 153 -12.78 -32.43 36.13
C SER A 153 -13.35 -33.82 35.84
N ALA A 154 -13.30 -34.28 34.59
CA ALA A 154 -13.74 -35.62 34.20
C ALA A 154 -12.82 -36.69 34.78
N ALA A 155 -11.50 -36.44 34.80
CA ALA A 155 -10.53 -37.31 35.47
C ALA A 155 -10.75 -37.38 36.98
N GLN A 156 -11.03 -36.24 37.64
CA GLN A 156 -11.39 -36.22 39.06
C GLN A 156 -12.71 -36.93 39.33
N THR A 157 -13.70 -36.79 38.45
CA THR A 157 -15.00 -37.49 38.58
C THR A 157 -14.83 -38.99 38.37
N ALA A 158 -13.96 -39.41 37.45
CA ALA A 158 -13.59 -40.81 37.25
C ALA A 158 -12.84 -41.37 38.47
N ALA A 159 -11.90 -40.61 39.05
CA ALA A 159 -11.21 -40.99 40.28
C ALA A 159 -12.17 -41.07 41.49
N GLN A 160 -13.13 -40.15 41.59
CA GLN A 160 -14.18 -40.19 42.63
C GLN A 160 -15.16 -41.34 42.38
N ALA A 161 -15.47 -41.68 41.13
CA ALA A 161 -16.29 -42.84 40.78
C ALA A 161 -15.55 -44.15 41.07
N GLU A 162 -14.24 -44.23 40.86
CA GLU A 162 -13.39 -45.33 41.33
C GLU A 162 -13.35 -45.41 42.86
N ALA A 163 -13.24 -44.28 43.56
CA ALA A 163 -13.30 -44.24 45.03
C ALA A 163 -14.67 -44.68 45.56
N ASN A 164 -15.76 -44.21 44.95
CA ASN A 164 -17.13 -44.61 45.30
C ASN A 164 -17.44 -46.05 44.88
N ALA A 165 -16.83 -46.56 43.79
CA ALA A 165 -16.90 -47.97 43.40
C ALA A 165 -16.07 -48.85 44.35
N ALA A 166 -14.95 -48.36 44.87
CA ALA A 166 -14.18 -49.00 45.94
C ALA A 166 -14.97 -49.01 47.28
N GLU A 167 -15.74 -47.96 47.55
CA GLU A 167 -16.60 -47.86 48.73
C GLU A 167 -17.89 -48.69 48.58
N SER A 168 -18.45 -48.77 47.36
CA SER A 168 -19.57 -49.64 46.99
C SER A 168 -19.16 -51.10 46.88
N THR A 169 -17.91 -51.43 46.52
CA THR A 169 -17.36 -52.79 46.64
C THR A 169 -17.06 -53.15 48.09
N LYS A 170 -16.68 -52.20 48.95
CA LYS A 170 -16.69 -52.42 50.41
C LYS A 170 -18.10 -52.59 50.97
N ALA A 171 -19.09 -51.84 50.48
CA ALA A 171 -20.50 -51.96 50.89
C ALA A 171 -21.19 -53.20 50.32
N SER A 172 -20.78 -53.69 49.14
CA SER A 172 -21.23 -54.96 48.56
C SER A 172 -20.47 -56.15 49.11
N GLN A 173 -19.23 -55.97 49.60
CA GLN A 173 -18.56 -56.91 50.51
C GLN A 173 -19.29 -56.98 51.85
N ALA A 174 -19.74 -55.86 52.41
CA ALA A 174 -20.59 -55.85 53.61
C ALA A 174 -22.01 -56.42 53.38
N GLY A 175 -22.55 -56.28 52.15
CA GLY A 175 -23.82 -56.88 51.73
C GLY A 175 -23.70 -58.36 51.36
N ALA A 176 -22.55 -58.82 50.88
CA ALA A 176 -22.23 -60.22 50.59
C ALA A 176 -21.76 -60.97 51.85
N GLU A 177 -21.29 -60.26 52.88
CA GLU A 177 -21.08 -60.81 54.24
C GLU A 177 -22.39 -61.29 54.88
N ALA A 178 -23.56 -60.85 54.38
CA ALA A 178 -24.85 -61.34 54.86
C ALA A 178 -25.28 -62.70 54.25
N THR A 179 -24.60 -63.22 53.22
CA THR A 179 -24.89 -64.56 52.66
C THR A 179 -23.70 -65.48 52.43
N ALA A 180 -22.45 -65.05 52.68
CA ALA A 180 -21.28 -65.92 52.61
C ALA A 180 -20.78 -66.36 53.99
N GLN A 181 -21.65 -66.98 54.80
CA GLN A 181 -21.24 -67.76 55.97
C GLN A 181 -20.62 -69.10 55.55
N ALA A 182 -19.44 -69.06 54.92
CA ALA A 182 -18.44 -70.14 54.94
C ALA A 182 -17.22 -69.68 54.12
N GLY A 183 -16.08 -69.46 54.79
CA GLY A 183 -14.80 -69.36 54.10
C GLY A 183 -14.47 -70.68 53.39
N PRO A 184 -13.63 -70.66 52.33
CA PRO A 184 -13.29 -71.87 51.57
C PRO A 184 -12.77 -72.94 52.53
N GLN A 185 -13.40 -74.11 52.52
CA GLN A 185 -13.08 -75.17 53.50
C GLN A 185 -11.88 -76.01 53.03
N THR A 186 -11.50 -75.90 51.76
CA THR A 186 -10.38 -76.60 51.16
C THR A 186 -9.49 -75.66 50.33
N ARG A 187 -8.22 -76.04 50.17
CA ARG A 187 -7.23 -75.27 49.37
C ARG A 187 -7.68 -75.10 47.92
N ASP A 188 -8.33 -76.12 47.34
CA ASP A 188 -8.78 -76.10 45.95
C ASP A 188 -9.93 -75.10 45.74
N GLU A 189 -10.87 -74.99 46.68
CA GLU A 189 -11.93 -73.97 46.61
C GLU A 189 -11.39 -72.54 46.70
N ALA A 190 -10.32 -72.33 47.47
CA ALA A 190 -9.67 -71.03 47.55
C ALA A 190 -8.98 -70.66 46.22
N TYR A 191 -8.36 -71.63 45.53
CA TYR A 191 -7.78 -71.41 44.20
C TYR A 191 -8.84 -71.10 43.13
N GLU A 192 -9.94 -71.85 43.13
CA GLU A 192 -11.08 -71.62 42.21
C GLU A 192 -11.73 -70.24 42.41
N GLN A 193 -11.89 -69.82 43.67
CA GLN A 193 -12.33 -68.45 43.99
C GLN A 193 -11.36 -67.39 43.48
N TYR A 194 -10.05 -67.63 43.60
CA TYR A 194 -9.02 -66.71 43.12
C TYR A 194 -9.05 -66.58 41.58
N ILE A 195 -9.22 -67.69 40.87
CA ILE A 195 -9.34 -67.72 39.41
C ILE A 195 -10.59 -66.95 38.96
N ARG A 196 -11.74 -67.19 39.59
CA ARG A 196 -12.98 -66.45 39.26
C ARG A 196 -12.86 -64.96 39.51
N ASN A 197 -12.22 -64.55 40.61
CA ASN A 197 -11.98 -63.14 40.89
C ASN A 197 -11.02 -62.51 39.87
N ALA A 198 -9.98 -63.24 39.45
CA ALA A 198 -9.07 -62.77 38.41
C ALA A 198 -9.79 -62.61 37.05
N ASP A 199 -10.62 -63.58 36.65
CA ASP A 199 -11.43 -63.49 35.43
C ASP A 199 -12.41 -62.32 35.46
N LEU A 200 -13.02 -62.05 36.62
CA LEU A 200 -13.92 -60.92 36.82
C LEU A 200 -13.18 -59.59 36.64
N LEU A 201 -11.98 -59.48 37.21
CA LEU A 201 -11.13 -58.29 37.10
C LEU A 201 -10.73 -58.04 35.64
N CYS A 202 -10.34 -59.09 34.91
CA CYS A 202 -9.99 -59.01 33.50
C CYS A 202 -11.16 -58.49 32.64
N LYS A 203 -12.39 -58.98 32.89
CA LYS A 203 -13.59 -58.48 32.21
C LYS A 203 -13.86 -57.02 32.52
N GLN A 204 -13.78 -56.62 33.79
CA GLN A 204 -13.99 -55.23 34.19
C GLN A 204 -12.95 -54.29 33.55
N LEU A 205 -11.67 -54.69 33.52
CA LEU A 205 -10.62 -53.92 32.85
C LEU A 205 -10.89 -53.79 31.35
N SER A 206 -11.33 -54.86 30.69
CA SER A 206 -11.70 -54.83 29.27
C SER A 206 -12.90 -53.90 29.00
N ASP A 207 -13.92 -53.91 29.87
CA ASP A 207 -15.09 -53.04 29.74
C ASP A 207 -14.73 -51.56 29.96
N ILE A 208 -13.84 -51.28 30.92
CA ILE A 208 -13.33 -49.93 31.19
C ILE A 208 -12.52 -49.42 29.99
N GLN A 209 -11.60 -50.24 29.46
CA GLN A 209 -10.82 -49.90 28.27
C GLN A 209 -11.71 -49.62 27.07
N SER A 210 -12.71 -50.47 26.81
CA SER A 210 -13.65 -50.27 25.71
C SER A 210 -14.44 -48.96 25.82
N LYS A 211 -14.88 -48.60 27.03
CA LYS A 211 -15.55 -47.32 27.28
C LYS A 211 -14.62 -46.13 27.09
N GLN A 212 -13.38 -46.24 27.57
CA GLN A 212 -12.37 -45.19 27.43
C GLN A 212 -12.06 -44.92 25.95
N ASP A 213 -11.83 -45.97 25.16
CA ASP A 213 -11.61 -45.87 23.72
C ASP A 213 -12.79 -45.24 22.98
N SER A 214 -14.02 -45.55 23.40
CA SER A 214 -15.23 -44.94 22.82
C SER A 214 -15.31 -43.44 23.09
N ILE A 215 -15.00 -43.01 24.32
CA ILE A 215 -15.05 -41.59 24.69
C ILE A 215 -13.96 -40.80 23.95
N ILE A 216 -12.75 -41.36 23.84
CA ILE A 216 -11.64 -40.75 23.10
C ILE A 216 -12.02 -40.58 21.64
N ARG A 217 -12.55 -41.63 20.98
CA ARG A 217 -12.98 -41.51 19.56
C ARG A 217 -14.04 -40.44 19.36
N GLU A 218 -15.06 -40.39 20.23
CA GLU A 218 -16.13 -39.39 20.08
C GLU A 218 -15.59 -37.96 20.28
N ALA A 219 -14.67 -37.77 21.21
CA ALA A 219 -14.01 -36.49 21.43
C ALA A 219 -13.13 -36.08 20.24
N GLU A 220 -12.37 -37.02 19.67
CA GLU A 220 -11.54 -36.80 18.47
C GLU A 220 -12.39 -36.46 17.25
N GLU A 221 -13.51 -37.16 17.05
CA GLU A 221 -14.42 -36.92 15.92
C GLU A 221 -15.11 -35.55 16.02
N LYS A 222 -15.54 -35.17 17.23
CA LYS A 222 -16.09 -33.83 17.50
C LYS A 222 -15.05 -32.74 17.31
N ALA A 223 -13.81 -32.96 17.75
CA ALA A 223 -12.72 -32.01 17.53
C ALA A 223 -12.43 -31.87 16.03
N ALA A 224 -12.26 -32.97 15.31
CA ALA A 224 -11.96 -32.97 13.88
C ALA A 224 -13.05 -32.28 13.04
N SER A 225 -14.32 -32.57 13.31
CA SER A 225 -15.44 -31.91 12.62
C SER A 225 -15.50 -30.40 12.89
N SER A 226 -15.26 -29.96 14.13
CA SER A 226 -15.22 -28.53 14.47
C SER A 226 -14.05 -27.79 13.80
N VAL A 227 -12.89 -28.43 13.70
CA VAL A 227 -11.72 -27.87 12.99
C VAL A 227 -12.01 -27.74 11.51
N LYS A 228 -12.57 -28.78 10.89
CA LYS A 228 -12.92 -28.75 9.48
C LYS A 228 -13.94 -27.65 9.14
N GLU A 229 -14.97 -27.48 9.97
CA GLU A 229 -15.95 -26.41 9.76
C GLU A 229 -15.33 -25.01 9.90
N ALA A 230 -14.40 -24.85 10.86
CA ALA A 230 -13.67 -23.59 11.03
C ALA A 230 -12.74 -23.30 9.85
N GLU A 231 -12.05 -24.31 9.32
CA GLU A 231 -11.20 -24.19 8.13
C GLU A 231 -12.00 -23.85 6.88
N GLU A 232 -13.15 -24.50 6.65
CA GLU A 232 -14.02 -24.19 5.52
C GLU A 232 -14.57 -22.76 5.58
N LYS A 233 -14.98 -22.28 6.76
CA LYS A 233 -15.42 -20.89 6.95
C LYS A 233 -14.29 -19.89 6.73
N ALA A 234 -13.09 -20.19 7.25
CA ALA A 234 -11.93 -19.35 7.03
C ALA A 234 -11.58 -19.26 5.54
N ALA A 235 -11.52 -20.40 4.85
CA ALA A 235 -11.24 -20.45 3.41
C ALA A 235 -12.29 -19.67 2.59
N ALA A 236 -13.57 -19.79 2.92
CA ALA A 236 -14.64 -19.03 2.27
C ALA A 236 -14.47 -17.51 2.46
N SER A 237 -14.13 -17.07 3.68
CA SER A 237 -13.92 -15.65 3.98
C SER A 237 -12.69 -15.07 3.28
N VAL A 238 -11.60 -15.86 3.17
CA VAL A 238 -10.39 -15.46 2.43
C VAL A 238 -10.72 -15.31 0.95
N LYS A 239 -11.42 -16.28 0.36
CA LYS A 239 -11.81 -16.22 -1.05
C LYS A 239 -12.69 -15.01 -1.37
N GLU A 240 -13.66 -14.68 -0.51
CA GLU A 240 -14.51 -13.50 -0.69
C GLU A 240 -13.69 -12.20 -0.59
N ALA A 241 -12.72 -12.15 0.32
CA ALA A 241 -11.82 -11.00 0.45
C ALA A 241 -10.92 -10.84 -0.78
N GLU A 242 -10.37 -11.95 -1.30
CA GLU A 242 -9.57 -11.96 -2.53
C GLU A 242 -10.38 -11.50 -3.74
N GLU A 243 -11.61 -11.97 -3.92
CA GLU A 243 -12.48 -11.56 -5.02
C GLU A 243 -12.81 -10.06 -4.97
N LYS A 244 -13.07 -9.51 -3.77
CA LYS A 244 -13.31 -8.07 -3.60
C LYS A 244 -12.07 -7.24 -3.87
N ALA A 245 -10.90 -7.69 -3.38
CA ALA A 245 -9.64 -7.03 -3.65
C ALA A 245 -9.35 -7.01 -5.16
N ALA A 246 -9.47 -8.14 -5.84
CA ALA A 246 -9.28 -8.25 -7.28
C ALA A 246 -10.23 -7.34 -8.08
N ALA A 247 -11.51 -7.27 -7.69
CA ALA A 247 -12.47 -6.36 -8.33
C ALA A 247 -12.08 -4.89 -8.16
N SER A 248 -11.64 -4.50 -6.97
CA SER A 248 -11.22 -3.11 -6.70
C SER A 248 -9.95 -2.71 -7.46
N VAL A 249 -8.99 -3.63 -7.60
CA VAL A 249 -7.77 -3.42 -8.39
C VAL A 249 -8.13 -3.23 -9.86
N LYS A 250 -8.99 -4.09 -10.41
CA LYS A 250 -9.43 -3.98 -11.80
C LYS A 250 -10.15 -2.65 -12.07
N GLU A 251 -11.00 -2.19 -11.16
CA GLU A 251 -11.67 -0.89 -11.31
C GLU A 251 -10.67 0.28 -11.26
N ALA A 252 -9.65 0.20 -10.40
CA ALA A 252 -8.60 1.21 -10.33
C ALA A 252 -7.75 1.23 -11.62
N GLU A 253 -7.39 0.06 -12.14
CA GLU A 253 -6.65 -0.09 -13.40
C GLU A 253 -7.44 0.48 -14.59
N GLU A 254 -8.74 0.19 -14.69
CA GLU A 254 -9.60 0.73 -15.75
C GLU A 254 -9.71 2.26 -15.70
N LYS A 255 -9.81 2.84 -14.49
CA LYS A 255 -9.82 4.30 -14.30
C LYS A 255 -8.48 4.93 -14.68
N ALA A 256 -7.37 4.32 -14.26
CA ALA A 256 -6.03 4.80 -14.60
C ALA A 256 -5.79 4.74 -16.12
N ALA A 257 -6.19 3.65 -16.77
CA ALA A 257 -6.09 3.51 -18.23
C ALA A 257 -6.87 4.61 -18.96
N LYS A 258 -8.09 4.92 -18.51
CA LYS A 258 -8.90 5.97 -19.11
C LYS A 258 -8.28 7.36 -18.94
N ILE A 259 -7.73 7.67 -17.77
CA ILE A 259 -7.04 8.94 -17.52
C ILE A 259 -5.83 9.09 -18.46
N LEU A 260 -5.06 8.02 -18.66
CA LEU A 260 -3.93 8.02 -19.58
C LEU A 260 -4.37 8.20 -21.04
N GLU A 261 -5.46 7.55 -21.46
CA GLU A 261 -6.03 7.71 -22.80
C GLU A 261 -6.48 9.15 -23.04
N ASP A 262 -7.25 9.74 -22.10
CA ASP A 262 -7.72 11.12 -22.20
C ASP A 262 -6.54 12.12 -22.24
N ALA A 263 -5.52 11.91 -21.41
CA ALA A 263 -4.31 12.72 -21.41
C ALA A 263 -3.55 12.61 -22.74
N GLN A 264 -3.48 11.41 -23.32
CA GLN A 264 -2.83 11.18 -24.60
C GLN A 264 -3.58 11.83 -25.77
N VAL A 265 -4.91 11.79 -25.76
CA VAL A 265 -5.73 12.50 -26.75
C VAL A 265 -5.48 14.01 -26.68
N GLN A 266 -5.50 14.60 -25.48
CA GLN A 266 -5.21 16.02 -25.30
C GLN A 266 -3.79 16.41 -25.76
N ALA A 267 -2.80 15.58 -25.44
CA ALA A 267 -1.42 15.81 -25.89
C ALA A 267 -1.32 15.80 -27.42
N ASN A 268 -2.01 14.86 -28.08
CA ASN A 268 -2.03 14.77 -29.54
C ASN A 268 -2.75 15.98 -30.17
N GLU A 269 -3.85 16.45 -29.59
CA GLU A 269 -4.55 17.67 -30.04
C GLU A 269 -3.65 18.92 -29.93
N ILE A 270 -2.92 19.05 -28.82
CA ILE A 270 -1.96 20.15 -28.62
C ILE A 270 -0.85 20.08 -29.68
N LEU A 271 -0.30 18.89 -29.92
CA LEU A 271 0.73 18.69 -30.94
C LEU A 271 0.23 19.04 -32.33
N ALA A 272 -0.98 18.64 -32.69
CA ALA A 272 -1.60 18.99 -33.97
C ALA A 272 -1.75 20.52 -34.12
N GLY A 273 -2.26 21.21 -33.09
CA GLY A 273 -2.39 22.66 -33.10
C GLY A 273 -1.06 23.43 -33.12
N ILE A 274 0.02 22.85 -32.59
CA ILE A 274 1.38 23.42 -32.72
C ILE A 274 1.88 23.25 -34.15
N GLN A 275 1.66 22.08 -34.77
CA GLN A 275 2.09 21.82 -36.15
C GLN A 275 1.36 22.73 -37.15
N GLU A 276 0.06 22.95 -36.96
CA GLU A 276 -0.73 23.86 -37.79
C GLU A 276 -0.22 25.30 -37.68
N ARG A 277 -0.04 25.83 -36.47
CA ARG A 277 0.54 27.17 -36.27
C ARG A 277 1.92 27.32 -36.88
N ARG A 278 2.78 26.29 -36.76
CA ARG A 278 4.10 26.30 -37.39
C ARG A 278 4.01 26.34 -38.92
N ALA A 279 3.04 25.65 -39.51
CA ALA A 279 2.82 25.69 -40.95
C ALA A 279 2.31 27.07 -41.41
N GLU A 280 1.42 27.70 -40.64
CA GLU A 280 0.95 29.05 -40.89
C GLU A 280 2.06 30.10 -40.77
N GLU A 281 2.87 30.03 -39.72
CA GLU A 281 4.04 30.90 -39.53
C GLU A 281 5.06 30.72 -40.66
N GLN A 282 5.31 29.48 -41.09
CA GLN A 282 6.20 29.23 -42.22
C GLN A 282 5.67 29.89 -43.50
N LYS A 283 4.36 29.80 -43.74
CA LYS A 283 3.73 30.45 -44.89
C LYS A 283 3.87 31.98 -44.83
N LYS A 284 3.62 32.59 -43.65
CA LYS A 284 3.82 34.03 -43.43
C LYS A 284 5.27 34.44 -43.68
N TYR A 285 6.24 33.64 -43.20
CA TYR A 285 7.66 33.87 -43.42
C TYR A 285 8.01 33.84 -44.92
N ASP A 286 7.52 32.85 -45.66
CA ASP A 286 7.77 32.73 -47.10
C ASP A 286 7.15 33.90 -47.89
N GLU A 287 5.95 34.35 -47.51
CA GLU A 287 5.29 35.52 -48.09
C GLU A 287 6.09 36.82 -47.84
N LEU A 288 6.58 37.01 -46.61
CA LEU A 288 7.42 38.15 -46.25
C LEU A 288 8.74 38.14 -47.04
N LEU A 289 9.36 36.96 -47.21
CA LEU A 289 10.57 36.79 -48.00
C LEU A 289 10.32 37.15 -49.47
N ALA A 290 9.20 36.73 -50.04
CA ALA A 290 8.80 37.08 -51.40
C ALA A 290 8.54 38.59 -51.56
N GLN A 291 7.91 39.23 -50.58
CA GLN A 291 7.71 40.68 -50.56
C GLN A 291 9.05 41.43 -50.52
N LYS A 292 9.98 41.01 -49.66
CA LYS A 292 11.33 41.56 -49.58
C LYS A 292 12.07 41.42 -50.91
N GLN A 293 11.99 40.26 -51.58
CA GLN A 293 12.59 40.06 -52.90
C GLN A 293 12.00 40.99 -53.97
N LYS A 294 10.67 41.18 -53.98
CA LYS A 294 10.02 42.15 -54.89
C LYS A 294 10.48 43.58 -54.64
N MET A 295 10.60 43.99 -53.38
CA MET A 295 11.07 45.33 -53.02
C MET A 295 12.52 45.55 -53.46
N ILE A 296 13.41 44.57 -53.25
CA ILE A 296 14.80 44.63 -53.72
C ILE A 296 14.85 44.75 -55.25
N ALA A 297 14.03 43.99 -55.98
CA ALA A 297 13.96 44.10 -57.44
C ALA A 297 13.52 45.50 -57.90
N SER A 298 12.47 46.06 -57.27
CA SER A 298 11.99 47.41 -57.56
C SER A 298 13.03 48.49 -57.25
N LEU A 299 13.73 48.38 -56.11
CA LEU A 299 14.84 49.28 -55.76
C LEU A 299 16.00 49.17 -56.76
N SER A 300 16.35 47.96 -57.19
CA SER A 300 17.34 47.73 -58.24
C SER A 300 16.94 48.40 -59.56
N ASP A 301 15.67 48.31 -59.95
CA ASP A 301 15.20 48.93 -61.19
C ASP A 301 15.16 50.46 -61.10
N MET A 302 14.71 51.03 -59.97
CA MET A 302 14.83 52.46 -59.69
C MET A 302 16.29 52.93 -59.73
N ALA A 303 17.23 52.17 -59.15
CA ALA A 303 18.64 52.48 -59.20
C ALA A 303 19.18 52.52 -60.64
N LYS A 304 18.75 51.59 -61.51
CA LYS A 304 19.11 51.60 -62.94
C LYS A 304 18.54 52.81 -63.67
N GLU A 305 17.28 53.17 -63.40
CA GLU A 305 16.63 54.35 -64.00
C GLU A 305 17.32 55.65 -63.61
N VAL A 306 17.64 55.82 -62.31
CA VAL A 306 18.41 56.97 -61.82
C VAL A 306 19.78 57.03 -62.49
N ASN A 307 20.48 55.91 -62.63
CA ASN A 307 21.78 55.87 -63.29
C ASN A 307 21.68 56.28 -64.78
N SER A 308 20.64 55.82 -65.48
CA SER A 308 20.39 56.21 -66.88
C SER A 308 20.05 57.70 -67.02
N LEU A 309 19.30 58.27 -66.08
CA LEU A 309 19.03 59.71 -66.04
C LEU A 309 20.29 60.53 -65.74
N MET A 310 21.13 60.07 -64.81
CA MET A 310 22.43 60.68 -64.52
C MET A 310 23.35 60.68 -65.75
N GLU A 311 23.44 59.57 -66.49
CA GLU A 311 24.21 59.51 -67.74
C GLU A 311 23.68 60.50 -68.80
N LYS A 312 22.37 60.71 -68.88
CA LYS A 312 21.75 61.70 -69.79
C LYS A 312 21.95 63.15 -69.39
N VAL A 313 22.19 63.43 -68.11
CA VAL A 313 22.42 64.79 -67.59
C VAL A 313 23.91 65.17 -67.66
N GLN A 314 24.81 64.18 -67.64
CA GLN A 314 26.26 64.38 -67.70
C GLN A 314 26.87 64.32 -69.12
N GLY A 315 26.12 63.83 -70.11
CA GLY A 315 26.48 63.87 -71.53
C GLY A 315 25.84 65.03 -72.27
#